data_AF-A0A531AUB0-F1
#
_entry.id   AF-A0A531AUB0-F1
#
_cell.length_a   1.000
_cell.length_b   1.000
_cell.length_c   1.000
_cell.angle_alpha   90.00
_cell.angle_beta   90.00
_cell.angle_gamma   90.00
#
_symmetry.space_group_name_H-M   'P 1'
#
loop_
_entity.id
_entity.type
_entity.pdbx_description
1 polymer ?
#
loop_
_entity_poly.entity_id
_entity_poly.type
_entity_poly.pdbx_seq_one_letter_code
_entity_poly.pdbx_strand_id
1 'polypeptide(L)'
;YGLASRCARVRASDVPVLELEVPGSNARHRISEEIECAIRDDRAEAIVLGCAGMADLAAALSREHGLPVLDGVACAVKLCESLVGLGLSTSKRGGYQLPLEKSFAGIFAPFSPSGRAP
;
A
#
# COMPACT_ATOMS: atom_id res chain seq x y z
N TYR A 1 -4.11 5.84 9.41
CA TYR A 1 -2.65 6.08 9.43
C TYR A 1 -2.21 7.44 9.95
N GLY A 2 -3.10 8.42 10.19
CA GLY A 2 -2.68 9.75 10.70
C GLY A 2 -1.92 10.61 9.69
N LEU A 3 -1.99 10.26 8.40
CA LEU A 3 -1.29 10.94 7.30
C LEU A 3 -2.22 11.85 6.48
N ALA A 4 -3.47 12.03 6.89
CA ALA A 4 -4.47 12.77 6.12
C ALA A 4 -4.05 14.22 5.84
N SER A 5 -3.40 14.88 6.80
CA SER A 5 -2.89 16.26 6.62
C SER A 5 -1.75 16.38 5.61
N ARG A 6 -1.13 15.26 5.22
CA ARG A 6 -0.06 15.18 4.20
C ARG A 6 -0.56 14.61 2.86
N CYS A 7 -1.83 14.21 2.78
CA CYS A 7 -2.44 13.71 1.56
C CYS A 7 -3.25 14.84 0.92
N ALA A 8 -2.75 15.41 -0.18
CA ALA A 8 -3.44 16.51 -0.86
C ALA A 8 -4.80 16.05 -1.41
N ARG A 9 -4.84 14.87 -2.06
CA ARG A 9 -6.06 14.27 -2.60
C ARG A 9 -5.87 12.76 -2.83
N VAL A 10 -6.98 12.01 -2.76
CA VAL A 10 -7.08 10.66 -3.31
C VAL A 10 -7.84 10.74 -4.62
N ARG A 11 -7.25 10.22 -5.69
CA ARG A 11 -7.79 10.24 -7.06
C ARG A 11 -8.01 8.83 -7.56
N ALA A 12 -9.10 8.62 -8.29
CA ALA A 12 -9.37 7.38 -9.01
C ALA A 12 -8.98 7.59 -10.47
N SER A 13 -8.16 6.70 -11.04
CA SER A 13 -7.85 6.71 -12.47
C SER A 13 -8.99 6.12 -13.33
N ASP A 14 -10.04 5.60 -12.69
CA ASP A 14 -11.16 4.87 -13.30
C ASP A 14 -10.71 3.71 -14.22
N VAL A 15 -9.53 3.14 -13.93
CA VAL A 15 -9.00 1.93 -14.56
C VAL A 15 -9.45 0.71 -13.75
N PRO A 16 -10.17 -0.26 -14.35
CA PRO A 16 -10.45 -1.54 -13.72
C PRO A 16 -9.17 -2.27 -13.34
N VAL A 17 -9.14 -2.88 -12.14
CA VAL A 17 -7.93 -3.55 -11.62
C VAL A 17 -7.40 -4.61 -12.57
N LEU A 18 -8.27 -5.42 -13.17
CA LEU A 18 -7.87 -6.49 -14.09
C LEU A 18 -7.32 -5.97 -15.42
N GLU A 19 -7.62 -4.73 -15.80
CA GLU A 19 -7.12 -4.14 -17.05
C GLU A 19 -5.62 -3.80 -16.98
N LEU A 20 -5.06 -3.70 -15.76
CA LEU A 20 -3.63 -3.46 -15.53
C LEU A 20 -2.75 -4.60 -16.05
N GLU A 21 -3.27 -5.83 -16.10
CA GLU A 21 -2.54 -7.03 -16.52
C GLU A 21 -2.70 -7.33 -18.02
N VAL A 22 -3.52 -6.56 -18.74
CA VAL A 22 -3.78 -6.77 -20.17
C VAL A 22 -2.69 -6.09 -21.00
N PRO A 23 -1.88 -6.82 -21.79
CA PRO A 23 -0.85 -6.22 -22.63
C PRO A 23 -1.44 -5.23 -23.63
N GLY A 24 -0.90 -4.00 -23.66
CA GLY A 24 -1.35 -2.94 -24.57
C GLY A 24 -2.62 -2.21 -24.13
N SER A 25 -3.11 -2.43 -22.90
CA SER A 25 -4.24 -1.66 -22.38
C SER A 25 -3.91 -0.18 -22.19
N ASN A 26 -4.95 0.65 -22.17
CA ASN A 26 -4.80 2.10 -21.97
C ASN A 26 -4.60 2.47 -20.49
N ALA A 27 -4.47 1.48 -19.60
CA ALA A 27 -4.42 1.65 -18.16
C ALA A 27 -3.28 2.59 -17.73
N ARG A 28 -2.07 2.38 -18.24
CA ARG A 28 -0.89 3.21 -17.93
C ARG A 28 -1.12 4.67 -18.34
N HIS A 29 -1.67 4.91 -19.52
CA HIS A 29 -1.92 6.26 -20.02
C HIS A 29 -2.90 7.00 -19.11
N ARG A 30 -4.02 6.36 -18.75
CA ARG A 30 -5.02 6.95 -17.86
C ARG A 30 -4.47 7.27 -16.47
N ILE A 31 -3.56 6.42 -15.97
CA ILE A 31 -2.85 6.69 -14.71
C ILE A 31 -1.91 7.90 -14.87
N SER A 32 -1.18 7.99 -15.99
CA SER A 32 -0.30 9.11 -16.31
C SER A 32 -1.08 10.44 -16.40
N GLU A 33 -2.22 10.45 -17.09
CA GLU A 33 -3.13 11.62 -17.16
C GLU A 33 -3.63 12.04 -15.77
N GLU A 34 -3.96 11.09 -14.90
CA GLU A 34 -4.41 11.41 -13.54
C GLU A 34 -3.27 11.95 -12.67
N ILE A 35 -2.03 11.50 -12.89
CA ILE A 35 -0.84 12.07 -12.24
C ILE A 35 -0.62 13.52 -12.70
N GLU A 36 -0.76 13.82 -13.98
CA GLU A 36 -0.69 15.20 -14.48
C GLU A 36 -1.75 16.09 -13.83
N CYS A 37 -2.98 15.59 -13.68
CA CYS A 37 -4.04 16.30 -12.97
C CYS A 37 -3.69 16.51 -11.48
N ALA A 38 -3.11 15.52 -10.81
CA ALA A 38 -2.67 15.64 -9.42
C ALA A 38 -1.57 16.71 -9.24
N ILE A 39 -0.61 16.77 -10.16
CA ILE A 39 0.45 17.78 -10.15
C ILE A 39 -0.14 19.17 -10.37
N ARG A 40 -0.96 19.34 -11.42
CA ARG A 40 -1.52 20.64 -11.81
C ARG A 40 -2.51 21.18 -10.78
N ASP A 41 -3.45 20.36 -10.34
CA ASP A 41 -4.63 20.82 -9.60
C ASP A 41 -4.44 20.73 -8.08
N ASP A 42 -3.73 19.71 -7.59
CA ASP A 42 -3.49 19.53 -6.15
C ASP A 42 -2.08 19.91 -5.71
N ARG A 43 -1.20 20.28 -6.67
CA ARG A 43 0.22 20.57 -6.42
C ARG A 43 0.94 19.39 -5.75
N ALA A 44 0.61 18.18 -6.20
CA ALA A 44 1.26 16.97 -5.68
C ALA A 44 2.74 16.94 -6.07
N GLU A 45 3.62 16.78 -5.09
CA GLU A 45 5.07 16.66 -5.27
C GLU A 45 5.55 15.20 -5.22
N ALA A 46 4.64 14.26 -4.90
CA ALA A 46 4.85 12.82 -4.90
C ALA A 46 3.52 12.11 -5.15
N ILE A 47 3.57 10.91 -5.74
CA ILE A 47 2.40 10.08 -6.02
C ILE A 47 2.54 8.75 -5.27
N VAL A 48 1.46 8.30 -4.65
CA VAL A 48 1.36 6.94 -4.08
C VAL A 48 0.37 6.15 -4.91
N LEU A 49 0.81 5.04 -5.50
CA LEU A 49 -0.05 4.17 -6.30
C LEU A 49 -1.03 3.43 -5.39
N GLY A 50 -2.32 3.54 -5.69
CA GLY A 50 -3.40 3.00 -4.86
C GLY A 50 -3.70 1.51 -5.03
N CYS A 51 -3.06 0.83 -5.98
CA CYS A 51 -3.30 -0.58 -6.28
C CYS A 51 -1.98 -1.34 -6.42
N ALA A 52 -1.90 -2.54 -5.83
CA ALA A 52 -0.73 -3.41 -5.92
C ALA A 52 -0.41 -3.83 -7.36
N GLY A 53 -1.42 -3.97 -8.24
CA GLY A 53 -1.23 -4.27 -9.66
C GLY A 53 -0.54 -3.17 -10.47
N MET A 54 -0.28 -2.00 -9.87
CA MET A 54 0.44 -0.90 -10.53
C MET A 54 1.92 -0.87 -10.19
N ALA A 55 2.44 -1.80 -9.38
CA ALA A 55 3.80 -1.73 -8.84
C ALA A 55 4.88 -1.55 -9.91
N ASP A 56 4.79 -2.29 -11.02
CA ASP A 56 5.76 -2.22 -12.12
C ASP A 56 5.76 -0.89 -12.89
N LEU A 57 4.72 -0.06 -12.70
CA LEU A 57 4.60 1.24 -13.36
C LEU A 57 5.36 2.36 -12.64
N ALA A 58 5.64 2.20 -11.35
CA ALA A 58 6.15 3.28 -10.49
C ALA A 58 7.43 3.91 -11.02
N ALA A 59 8.44 3.09 -11.37
CA ALA A 59 9.71 3.60 -11.88
C ALA A 59 9.58 4.30 -13.23
N ALA A 60 8.70 3.82 -14.11
CA ALA A 60 8.46 4.44 -15.42
C ALA A 60 7.75 5.79 -15.27
N LEU A 61 6.65 5.84 -14.50
CA LEU A 61 5.88 7.06 -14.24
C LEU A 61 6.72 8.09 -13.48
N SER A 62 7.57 7.66 -12.55
CA SER A 62 8.46 8.58 -11.83
C SER A 62 9.45 9.28 -12.77
N ARG A 63 10.04 8.55 -13.72
CA ARG A 63 10.91 9.16 -14.75
C ARG A 63 10.14 10.07 -15.70
N GLU A 64 8.93 9.66 -16.08
CA GLU A 64 8.07 10.38 -17.02
C GLU A 64 7.63 11.75 -16.47
N HIS A 65 7.19 11.81 -15.21
CA HIS A 65 6.68 13.03 -14.59
C HIS A 65 7.73 13.81 -13.77
N GLY A 66 8.94 13.26 -13.60
CA GLY A 66 10.03 13.95 -12.90
C GLY A 66 9.82 14.12 -11.38
N LEU A 67 8.99 13.27 -10.76
CA LEU A 67 8.73 13.28 -9.31
C LEU A 67 8.69 11.85 -8.75
N PRO A 68 8.79 11.67 -7.41
CA PRO A 68 8.68 10.35 -6.79
C PRO A 68 7.30 9.72 -6.99
N VAL A 69 7.26 8.55 -7.61
CA VAL A 69 6.06 7.69 -7.66
C VAL A 69 6.36 6.43 -6.86
N LEU A 70 5.56 6.20 -5.82
CA LEU A 70 5.76 5.16 -4.81
C LEU A 70 4.75 4.03 -5.03
N ASP A 71 5.22 2.79 -5.19
CA ASP A 71 4.37 1.62 -5.06
C ASP A 71 4.34 1.12 -3.61
N GLY A 72 3.15 0.73 -3.15
CA GLY A 72 2.97 0.26 -1.78
C GLY A 72 3.67 -1.07 -1.47
N VAL A 73 3.97 -1.89 -2.48
CA VAL A 73 4.51 -3.24 -2.31
C VAL A 73 5.99 -3.18 -1.92
N ALA A 74 6.83 -2.57 -2.75
CA ALA A 74 8.25 -2.39 -2.49
C ALA A 74 8.47 -1.51 -1.24
N CYS A 75 7.68 -0.45 -1.07
CA CYS A 75 7.74 0.38 0.12
C CYS A 75 7.46 -0.42 1.40
N ALA A 76 6.44 -1.29 1.41
CA ALA A 76 6.13 -2.13 2.56
C ALA A 76 7.24 -3.15 2.85
N VAL A 77 7.82 -3.78 1.82
CA VAL A 77 8.96 -4.70 1.99
C VAL A 77 10.13 -3.99 2.66
N LYS A 78 10.52 -2.81 2.16
CA LYS A 78 11.64 -2.04 2.71
C LYS A 78 11.37 -1.55 4.13
N LEU A 79 10.12 -1.20 4.46
CA LEU A 79 9.73 -0.87 5.82
C LEU A 79 9.87 -2.07 6.76
N CYS A 80 9.41 -3.26 6.35
CA CYS A 80 9.55 -4.49 7.12
C CYS A 80 11.02 -4.87 7.35
N GLU A 81 11.84 -4.85 6.29
CA GLU A 81 13.30 -5.09 6.40
C GLU A 81 13.96 -4.13 7.40
N SER A 82 13.59 -2.85 7.35
CA SER A 82 14.13 -1.83 8.27
C SER A 82 13.75 -2.11 9.72
N LEU A 83 12.49 -2.49 9.98
CA LEU A 83 12.04 -2.85 11.33
C LEU A 83 12.78 -4.08 11.87
N VAL A 84 12.93 -5.12 11.04
CA VAL A 84 13.66 -6.34 11.40
C VAL A 84 15.13 -6.04 11.65
N GLY A 85 15.78 -5.25 10.79
CA GLY A 85 17.17 -4.84 10.95
C GLY A 85 17.44 -4.04 12.24
N LEU A 86 16.45 -3.32 12.74
CA LEU A 86 16.50 -2.61 14.02
C LEU A 86 16.10 -3.47 15.24
N GLY A 87 15.72 -4.73 15.04
CA GLY A 87 15.20 -5.59 16.11
C GLY A 87 13.85 -5.13 16.67
N LEU A 88 13.09 -4.34 15.91
CA LEU A 88 11.80 -3.80 16.32
C LEU A 88 10.67 -4.75 15.93
N SER A 89 9.64 -4.83 16.78
CA SER A 89 8.43 -5.60 16.55
C SER A 89 7.20 -4.90 17.13
N THR A 90 6.01 -5.35 16.73
CA THR A 90 4.74 -4.78 17.21
C THR A 90 4.60 -4.95 18.72
N SER A 91 4.50 -3.83 19.44
CA SER A 91 4.30 -3.81 20.90
C SER A 91 3.06 -4.62 21.32
N LYS A 92 3.23 -5.48 22.32
CA LYS A 92 2.16 -6.31 22.91
C LYS A 92 1.62 -5.78 24.23
N ARG A 93 1.91 -4.52 24.58
CA ARG A 93 1.46 -3.92 25.85
C ARG A 93 0.04 -3.32 25.81
N GLY A 94 -0.51 -3.02 24.63
CA GLY A 94 -1.80 -2.31 24.50
C GLY A 94 -2.70 -2.89 23.41
N GLY A 95 -3.21 -2.03 22.51
CA GLY A 95 -4.19 -2.42 21.48
C GLY A 95 -3.77 -3.51 20.49
N TYR A 96 -2.49 -3.92 20.47
CA TYR A 96 -1.98 -5.03 19.65
C TYR A 96 -1.53 -6.25 20.48
N GLN A 97 -2.03 -6.38 21.71
CA GLN A 97 -1.91 -7.61 22.53
C GLN A 97 -2.31 -8.86 21.73
N LEU A 98 -1.83 -10.02 22.18
CA LEU A 98 -2.27 -11.29 21.61
C LEU A 98 -3.79 -11.46 21.81
N PRO A 99 -4.50 -12.11 20.86
CA PRO A 99 -5.91 -12.43 21.04
C PRO A 99 -6.14 -13.22 22.34
N LEU A 100 -7.23 -12.91 23.05
CA LEU A 100 -7.63 -13.67 24.23
C LEU A 100 -7.91 -15.13 23.86
N GLU A 101 -7.59 -16.03 24.79
CA GLU A 101 -7.86 -17.44 24.64
C GLU A 101 -9.37 -17.69 24.49
N LYS A 102 -9.75 -18.18 23.31
CA LYS A 102 -11.10 -18.69 23.02
C LYS A 102 -11.03 -19.60 21.80
N SER A 103 -11.82 -20.66 21.81
CA SER A 103 -11.96 -21.53 20.64
C SER A 103 -12.68 -20.77 19.52
N PHE A 104 -12.08 -20.77 18.33
CA PHE A 104 -12.74 -20.31 17.11
C PHE A 104 -13.57 -21.44 16.52
N ALA A 105 -14.65 -21.11 15.81
CA ALA A 105 -15.57 -22.08 15.23
C ALA A 105 -15.37 -22.24 13.71
N GLY A 106 -15.86 -23.35 13.16
CA GLY A 106 -15.89 -23.62 11.72
C GLY A 106 -14.50 -23.62 11.09
N ILE A 107 -14.37 -22.97 9.94
CA ILE A 107 -13.10 -22.88 9.17
C ILE A 107 -11.97 -22.20 9.94
N PHE A 108 -12.30 -21.45 10.99
CA PHE A 108 -11.31 -20.72 11.79
C PHE A 108 -10.79 -21.52 12.98
N ALA A 109 -11.37 -22.69 13.28
CA ALA A 109 -10.95 -23.52 14.40
C ALA A 109 -9.42 -23.78 14.45
N PRO A 110 -8.71 -24.03 13.32
CA PRO A 110 -7.26 -24.21 13.32
C PRO A 110 -6.45 -22.98 13.76
N PHE A 111 -7.04 -21.78 13.72
CA PHE A 111 -6.37 -20.54 14.13
C PHE A 111 -6.70 -20.13 15.57
N SER A 112 -7.39 -21.00 16.33
CA SER A 112 -7.70 -20.72 17.73
C SER A 112 -6.41 -20.44 18.51
N PRO A 113 -6.34 -19.33 19.28
CA PRO A 113 -5.19 -19.05 20.13
C PRO A 113 -5.06 -20.18 21.16
N SER A 114 -3.98 -20.95 21.05
CA SER A 114 -3.58 -21.94 22.06
C SER A 114 -2.72 -21.22 23.08
N GLY A 115 -3.11 -21.29 24.35
CA GLY A 115 -2.44 -20.59 25.44
C GLY A 115 -0.95 -20.86 25.47
N ARG A 116 -0.17 -19.87 25.02
CA ARG A 116 1.23 -19.73 25.35
C ARG A 116 1.55 -18.24 25.39
N ALA A 117 1.08 -17.60 26.44
CA ALA A 117 1.73 -16.37 26.88
C ALA A 117 3.19 -16.72 27.23
N PRO A 118 4.20 -16.02 26.67
CA PRO A 118 5.55 -16.07 27.21
C PRO A 118 5.60 -15.49 28.63
#